data_AF-A0A661UX55-F1
#
_entry.id   AF-A0A661UX55-F1
#
_cell.length_a   1.000
_cell.length_b   1.000
_cell.length_c   1.000
_cell.angle_alpha   90.00
_cell.angle_beta   90.00
_cell.angle_gamma   90.00
#
_symmetry.space_group_name_H-M   'P 1'
#
loop_
_entity.id
_entity.type
_entity.pdbx_description
1 polymer ?
#
loop_
_entity_poly.entity_id
_entity_poly.type
_entity_poly.pdbx_seq_one_letter_code
_entity_poly.pdbx_strand_id
1 'polypeptide(L)' 'KARLDPIEGMPPDLINMGDGCSFQPRCRFAVDRCEKETPPLVDAGPEHMVACWEWENVSKATADAKVDAA' A
#
# COMPACT_ATOMS: atom_id res chain seq x y z
N LYS A 1 -3.18 25.52 7.10
CA LYS A 1 -3.96 24.33 6.66
C LYS A 1 -3.02 23.52 5.77
N ALA A 2 -2.62 22.32 6.17
CA ALA A 2 -1.68 21.50 5.38
C ALA A 2 -2.37 20.97 4.11
N ARG A 3 -1.63 20.90 2.99
CA ARG A 3 -2.11 20.37 1.72
C ARG A 3 -1.99 18.84 1.76
N LEU A 4 -3.09 18.14 1.49
CA LEU A 4 -3.08 16.69 1.35
C LEU A 4 -2.54 16.35 -0.05
N ASP A 5 -1.62 15.39 -0.15
CA ASP A 5 -1.23 14.83 -1.44
C ASP A 5 -2.29 13.80 -1.86
N PRO A 6 -3.00 14.05 -2.98
CA PRO A 6 -4.03 13.14 -3.46
C PRO A 6 -3.38 11.85 -3.97
N ILE A 7 -3.99 10.71 -3.66
CA ILE A 7 -3.63 9.44 -4.27
C ILE A 7 -4.11 9.49 -5.73
N GLU A 8 -3.19 9.45 -6.68
CA GLU A 8 -3.52 9.45 -8.10
C GLU A 8 -4.18 8.12 -8.53
N GLY A 9 -5.00 8.16 -9.60
CA GLY A 9 -5.68 7.01 -10.18
C GLY A 9 -7.10 6.73 -9.68
N MET A 10 -7.75 5.73 -10.26
CA MET A 10 -9.11 5.26 -9.90
C MET A 10 -9.06 3.89 -9.22
N PRO A 11 -9.95 3.59 -8.24
CA PRO A 11 -10.08 2.24 -7.71
C PRO A 11 -10.24 1.23 -8.86
N PRO A 12 -9.67 0.02 -8.74
CA PRO A 12 -9.78 -0.97 -9.80
C PRO A 12 -11.22 -1.49 -9.92
N ASP A 13 -11.54 -2.10 -11.05
CA ASP A 13 -12.80 -2.80 -11.24
C ASP A 13 -12.87 -4.00 -10.29
N LEU A 14 -13.80 -3.96 -9.33
CA LEU A 14 -13.99 -5.01 -8.32
C LEU A 14 -14.52 -6.32 -8.92
N ILE A 15 -15.14 -6.29 -10.10
CA ILE A 15 -15.64 -7.49 -10.79
C ILE A 15 -14.49 -8.20 -11.51
N ASN A 16 -13.53 -7.44 -12.04
CA ASN A 16 -12.46 -7.94 -12.91
C ASN A 16 -11.06 -7.68 -12.33
N MET A 17 -10.91 -7.79 -11.01
CA MET A 17 -9.68 -7.42 -10.27
C MET A 17 -8.46 -8.32 -10.58
N GLY A 18 -8.69 -9.57 -10.99
CA GLY A 18 -7.65 -10.60 -11.10
C GLY A 18 -7.19 -11.14 -9.73
N ASP A 19 -6.11 -11.94 -9.74
CA ASP A 19 -5.60 -12.66 -8.56
C ASP A 19 -4.55 -11.88 -7.75
N GLY A 20 -4.13 -10.73 -8.28
CA GLY A 20 -3.12 -9.86 -7.69
C GLY A 20 -3.64 -8.96 -6.56
N CYS A 21 -2.73 -8.16 -6.00
CA CYS A 21 -3.03 -7.16 -5.01
C CYS A 21 -3.97 -6.07 -5.57
N SER A 22 -5.10 -5.84 -4.91
CA SER A 22 -6.10 -4.84 -5.32
C SER A 22 -5.59 -3.39 -5.31
N PHE A 23 -4.47 -3.12 -4.64
CA PHE A 23 -3.85 -1.80 -4.60
C PHE A 23 -2.80 -1.59 -5.69
N GLN A 24 -2.35 -2.66 -6.38
CA GLN A 24 -1.28 -2.61 -7.38
C GLN A 24 -1.44 -1.51 -8.43
N PRO A 25 -2.65 -1.23 -8.99
CA PRO A 25 -2.81 -0.21 -10.04
C PRO A 25 -2.50 1.22 -9.59
N ARG A 26 -2.42 1.46 -8.28
CA ARG A 26 -2.22 2.80 -7.69
C ARG A 26 -1.15 2.84 -6.60
N CYS A 27 -0.53 1.70 -6.29
CA CYS A 27 0.46 1.61 -5.23
C CYS A 27 1.82 2.10 -5.75
N ARG A 28 2.35 3.19 -5.18
CA ARG A 28 3.69 3.69 -5.47
C ARG A 28 4.83 2.75 -5.06
N PHE A 29 4.51 1.70 -4.31
CA PHE A 29 5.42 0.64 -3.87
C PHE A 29 5.09 -0.70 -4.54
N ALA A 30 4.35 -0.71 -5.67
CA ALA A 30 4.05 -1.94 -6.38
C ALA A 30 5.34 -2.63 -6.86
N VAL A 31 5.39 -3.95 -6.68
CA VAL A 31 6.43 -4.85 -7.21
C VAL A 31 5.78 -5.89 -8.12
N ASP A 32 6.58 -6.56 -8.95
CA ASP A 32 6.08 -7.56 -9.94
C ASP A 32 5.17 -8.64 -9.33
N ARG A 33 5.41 -9.00 -8.07
CA ARG A 33 4.60 -9.99 -7.35
C ARG A 33 3.18 -9.49 -7.05
N CYS A 34 2.99 -8.17 -6.91
CA CYS A 34 1.68 -7.56 -6.67
C CYS A 34 0.70 -7.79 -7.82
N GLU A 35 1.18 -7.96 -9.06
CA GLU A 35 0.31 -8.20 -10.22
C GLU A 35 -0.22 -9.65 -10.24
N LYS A 36 0.56 -10.58 -9.67
CA LYS A 36 0.34 -12.02 -9.83
C LYS A 36 -0.26 -12.69 -8.60
N GLU A 37 0.02 -12.14 -7.41
CA GLU A 37 -0.31 -12.80 -6.15
C GLU A 37 -0.84 -11.81 -5.11
N THR A 38 -1.90 -12.22 -4.43
CA THR A 38 -2.38 -11.56 -3.21
C THR A 38 -1.44 -11.87 -2.04
N PRO A 39 -0.92 -10.86 -1.32
CA PRO A 39 -0.06 -11.07 -0.17
C PRO A 39 -0.80 -11.75 0.99
N PRO A 40 -0.14 -12.64 1.75
CA PRO A 40 -0.73 -13.22 2.95
C PRO A 40 -0.89 -12.16 4.05
N LEU A 41 -1.84 -12.39 4.96
CA LEU A 41 -1.97 -11.59 6.17
C LEU A 41 -0.87 -11.98 7.17
N VAL A 42 -0.02 -11.01 7.54
CA VAL A 42 1.11 -11.19 8.46
C VAL A 42 1.08 -10.15 9.58
N ASP A 43 1.72 -10.48 10.70
CA ASP A 43 1.89 -9.59 11.85
C ASP A 43 3.02 -8.57 11.55
N ALA A 44 2.70 -7.28 11.71
CA ALA A 44 3.60 -6.15 11.48
C ALA A 44 3.95 -5.39 12.76
N GLY A 45 3.69 -5.99 13.94
CA GLY A 45 3.93 -5.39 15.25
C GLY A 45 2.62 -5.06 15.98
N PRO A 46 2.67 -4.21 17.02
CA PRO A 46 1.67 -4.15 18.09
C PRO A 46 0.23 -4.05 17.60
N GLU A 47 -0.46 -5.20 17.61
CA GLU A 47 -1.85 -5.39 17.16
C GLU A 47 -2.12 -4.92 15.71
N HIS A 48 -1.09 -4.91 14.86
CA HIS A 48 -1.19 -4.47 13.47
C HIS A 48 -0.93 -5.63 12.51
N MET A 49 -1.94 -5.96 11.71
CA MET A 49 -1.85 -6.99 10.67
C MET A 49 -1.82 -6.32 9.29
N VAL A 50 -1.01 -6.86 8.38
CA VAL A 50 -0.85 -6.34 7.02
C VAL A 50 -0.90 -7.44 5.99
N ALA A 51 -1.45 -7.13 4.81
CA ALA A 51 -1.37 -7.96 3.61
C ALA A 51 -0.73 -7.13 2.51
N CYS A 52 0.60 -7.01 2.55
CA CYS A 52 1.38 -6.20 1.61
C CYS A 52 2.79 -6.76 1.48
N TRP A 53 3.31 -6.84 0.25
CA TRP A 53 4.68 -7.31 0.00
C TRP A 53 5.74 -6.31 0.47
N GLU A 54 5.40 -5.01 0.52
CA GLU A 54 6.33 -3.90 0.76
C GLU A 54 5.97 -3.09 2.02
N TRP A 55 5.28 -3.71 2.99
CA TRP A 55 4.76 -3.02 4.18
C TRP A 55 5.85 -2.33 5.02
N GLU A 56 7.05 -2.90 5.10
CA GLU A 56 8.17 -2.29 5.81
C GLU A 56 8.62 -0.97 5.16
N ASN A 57 8.65 -0.93 3.82
CA ASN A 57 9.07 0.24 3.05
C ASN A 57 8.00 1.34 3.09
N VAL A 58 6.72 0.96 3.07
CA VAL A 58 5.60 1.88 3.32
C VAL A 58 5.68 2.48 4.72
N SER A 59 5.92 1.65 5.75
CA SER A 59 6.03 2.10 7.14
C SER A 59 7.19 3.07 7.36
N LYS A 60 8.36 2.82 6.75
CA LYS A 60 9.50 3.75 6.79
C LYS A 60 9.14 5.09 6.13
N ALA A 61 8.65 5.06 4.89
CA ALA A 61 8.32 6.28 4.15
C ALA A 61 7.21 7.11 4.82
N THR A 62 6.26 6.48 5.51
CA THR A 62 5.19 7.17 6.24
C THR A 62 5.64 7.68 7.61
N ALA A 63 6.64 7.05 8.24
CA ALA A 63 7.26 7.58 9.44
C ALA A 63 8.03 8.87 9.11
N ASP A 64 8.80 8.87 8.03
CA ASP A 64 9.57 10.05 7.58
C ASP A 64 8.65 11.22 7.22
N ALA A 65 7.56 10.96 6.49
CA ALA A 65 6.58 11.99 6.14
C ALA A 65 5.85 12.61 7.35
N LYS A 66 5.77 11.92 8.49
CA LYS A 66 5.22 12.48 9.74
C LYS A 66 6.21 13.41 10.46
N VAL A 67 7.51 13.23 10.24
CA VAL A 67 8.56 14.09 10.82
C VAL A 67 8.64 15.43 10.09
N ASP A 68 8.43 15.45 8.78
CA ASP A 68 8.46 16.67 7.95
C ASP A 68 7.20 17.55 8.06
N ALA A 69 6.16 17.07 8.74
CA ALA A 69 4.90 17.78 8.94
C ALA A 69 4.75 18.43 10.34
N ALA A 70 5.81 18.40 11.16
CA ALA A 70 5.86 18.97 12.51
C ALA A 70 6.53 20.35 12.56
#